data_AF-A0A251LX70-F1
#
_entry.id   AF-A0A251LX70-F1
#
_cell.length_a   1.000
_cell.length_b   1.000
_cell.length_c   1.000
_cell.angle_alpha   90.00
_cell.angle_beta   90.00
_cell.angle_gamma   90.00
#
_symmetry.space_group_name_H-M   'P 1'
#
loop_
_entity.id
_entity.type
_entity.pdbx_description
1 polymer ?
#
loop_
_entity_poly.entity_id
_entity_poly.type
_entity_poly.pdbx_seq_one_letter_code
_entity_poly.pdbx_strand_id
1 'polypeptide(L)'
;MADGSEYRCWDELIPDALGLIFRNLSLQETLTVVPRVCKSWSRAVSGPYCWQEIDIEEWSKRRQPHHLDRMLRLLITRSCGSLRKLSVTGIPNDAIFSFLVEHAGSLQTLRMPRSEISDSIVEQIAGRLSMITFLDVSYCNKIGARALEAIGKRCKLLLVLCRNMELSSSADQLPLDDEAHAIATTMPKLKHLEIAYHLLISTESVLKILSSCPELEFMNLTGCWDVKLDGNFLKEKFPKVRILGPHLLEYYDMNDWGDYCSEYSDASEYFAWEIFSGDMGDYDDDDSFDEMWDDEERLEELELRFYEGIEDAGLYGWPPSP
;
A
#
# COMPACT_ATOMS: atom_id res chain seq x y z
N MET A 1 -46.00 -20.09 29.78
CA MET A 1 -45.72 -19.66 28.39
C MET A 1 -44.53 -18.72 28.48
N ALA A 2 -43.33 -19.25 28.29
CA ALA A 2 -42.09 -18.48 28.26
C ALA A 2 -41.38 -18.93 26.98
N ASP A 3 -41.75 -18.27 25.89
CA ASP A 3 -41.00 -18.32 24.64
C ASP A 3 -40.83 -16.86 24.22
N GLY A 4 -39.98 -16.18 24.97
CA GLY A 4 -39.49 -14.85 24.64
C GLY A 4 -38.20 -15.08 23.87
N SER A 5 -38.31 -15.18 22.56
CA SER A 5 -37.17 -15.16 21.66
C SER A 5 -36.27 -13.97 22.01
N GLU A 6 -35.07 -14.26 22.52
CA GLU A 6 -33.99 -13.28 22.68
C GLU A 6 -33.51 -12.86 21.27
N TYR A 7 -34.32 -12.08 20.57
CA TYR A 7 -33.89 -11.43 19.34
C TYR A 7 -32.81 -10.43 19.72
N ARG A 8 -31.58 -10.68 19.27
CA ARG A 8 -30.46 -9.76 19.44
C ARG A 8 -30.70 -8.52 18.57
N CYS A 9 -30.74 -7.35 19.18
CA CYS A 9 -30.87 -6.06 18.49
C CYS A 9 -29.55 -5.65 17.84
N TRP A 10 -29.15 -6.32 16.77
CA TRP A 10 -27.91 -6.04 16.04
C TRP A 10 -27.87 -4.64 15.40
N ASP A 11 -29.02 -3.98 15.27
CA ASP A 11 -29.16 -2.60 14.78
C ASP A 11 -28.87 -1.53 15.85
N GLU A 12 -28.89 -1.90 17.14
CA GLU A 12 -28.55 -1.05 18.28
C GLU A 12 -27.06 -1.10 18.64
N LEU A 13 -26.26 -1.87 17.90
CA LEU A 13 -24.81 -1.88 18.07
C LEU A 13 -24.24 -0.47 17.85
N ILE A 14 -23.28 -0.13 18.71
CA ILE A 14 -22.56 1.14 18.60
C ILE A 14 -21.77 1.20 17.27
N PRO A 15 -21.67 2.38 16.62
CA PRO A 15 -21.10 2.51 15.28
C PRO A 15 -19.64 2.07 15.14
N ASP A 16 -18.87 2.14 16.22
CA ASP A 16 -17.50 1.65 16.32
C ASP A 16 -17.43 0.11 16.25
N ALA A 17 -18.29 -0.60 16.98
CA ALA A 17 -18.41 -2.06 16.92
C ALA A 17 -18.84 -2.52 15.52
N LEU A 18 -19.79 -1.80 14.90
CA LEU A 18 -20.17 -2.05 13.50
C LEU A 18 -19.00 -1.81 12.54
N GLY A 19 -18.22 -0.75 12.75
CA GLY A 19 -17.02 -0.47 11.96
C GLY A 19 -15.99 -1.59 12.02
N LEU A 20 -15.76 -2.16 13.22
CA LEU A 20 -14.87 -3.31 13.41
C LEU A 20 -15.38 -4.58 12.71
N ILE A 21 -16.70 -4.79 12.68
CA ILE A 21 -17.31 -5.93 11.98
C ILE A 21 -17.16 -5.75 10.46
N PHE A 22 -17.57 -4.59 9.94
CA PHE A 22 -17.57 -4.30 8.50
C PHE A 22 -16.18 -4.21 7.90
N ARG A 23 -15.15 -3.94 8.70
CA ARG A 23 -13.75 -4.01 8.26
C ARG A 23 -13.35 -5.40 7.69
N ASN A 24 -14.06 -6.46 8.07
CA ASN A 24 -13.80 -7.81 7.53
C ASN A 24 -14.51 -8.07 6.20
N LEU A 25 -15.31 -7.12 5.71
CA LEU A 25 -15.99 -7.21 4.42
C LEU A 25 -15.14 -6.56 3.33
N SER A 26 -15.38 -6.97 2.09
CA SER A 26 -14.76 -6.30 0.94
C SER A 26 -15.22 -4.84 0.84
N LEU A 27 -14.41 -4.02 0.15
CA LEU A 27 -14.78 -2.64 -0.17
C LEU A 27 -16.15 -2.58 -0.87
N GLN A 28 -16.40 -3.51 -1.79
CA GLN A 28 -17.64 -3.57 -2.56
C GLN A 28 -18.85 -3.85 -1.66
N GLU A 29 -18.77 -4.86 -0.79
CA GLU A 29 -19.85 -5.19 0.14
C GLU A 29 -20.12 -4.05 1.11
N THR A 30 -19.06 -3.44 1.65
CA THR A 30 -19.16 -2.30 2.57
C THR A 30 -19.86 -1.12 1.93
N LEU A 31 -19.59 -0.84 0.64
CA LEU A 31 -20.17 0.31 -0.06
C LEU A 31 -21.56 0.03 -0.64
N THR A 32 -21.91 -1.22 -0.94
CA THR A 32 -23.13 -1.54 -1.71
C THR A 32 -24.16 -2.35 -0.93
N VAL A 33 -23.73 -3.35 -0.15
CA VAL A 33 -24.60 -4.29 0.55
C VAL A 33 -24.94 -3.76 1.94
N VAL A 34 -23.93 -3.41 2.74
CA VAL A 34 -24.10 -2.98 4.14
C VAL A 34 -25.07 -1.79 4.28
N PRO A 35 -25.01 -0.74 3.44
CA PRO A 35 -25.92 0.40 3.56
C PRO A 35 -27.37 0.06 3.22
N ARG A 36 -27.63 -1.08 2.57
CA ARG A 36 -28.98 -1.54 2.19
C ARG A 36 -29.65 -2.38 3.28
N VAL A 37 -28.91 -2.83 4.29
CA VAL A 37 -29.45 -3.68 5.37
C VAL A 37 -30.40 -2.89 6.27
N CYS A 38 -29.94 -1.77 6.84
CA CYS A 38 -30.77 -0.88 7.65
C CYS A 38 -30.19 0.53 7.74
N LYS A 39 -30.99 1.49 8.25
CA LYS A 39 -30.56 2.89 8.42
C LYS A 39 -29.37 3.03 9.38
N SER A 40 -29.31 2.22 10.44
CA SER A 40 -28.21 2.25 11.42
C SER A 40 -26.88 1.88 10.75
N TRP A 41 -26.86 0.80 9.97
CA TRP A 41 -25.69 0.33 9.25
C TRP A 41 -25.27 1.28 8.12
N SER A 42 -26.24 1.86 7.40
CA SER A 42 -25.98 2.92 6.42
C SER A 42 -25.29 4.15 7.05
N ARG A 43 -25.72 4.55 8.25
CA ARG A 43 -25.08 5.64 9.00
C ARG A 43 -23.68 5.26 9.47
N ALA A 44 -23.47 4.03 9.95
CA ALA A 44 -22.17 3.54 10.39
C ALA A 44 -21.15 3.52 9.23
N VAL A 45 -21.54 3.05 8.05
CA VAL A 45 -20.71 3.08 6.83
C VAL A 45 -20.45 4.50 6.34
N SER A 46 -21.39 5.43 6.54
CA SER A 46 -21.16 6.84 6.20
C SER A 46 -20.24 7.55 7.19
N GLY A 47 -19.99 6.95 8.36
CA GLY A 47 -19.15 7.49 9.42
C GLY A 47 -17.68 7.07 9.35
N PRO A 48 -16.84 7.63 10.22
CA PRO A 48 -15.37 7.48 10.17
C PRO A 48 -14.86 6.07 10.52
N TYR A 49 -15.60 5.34 11.35
CA TYR A 49 -15.13 4.09 11.95
C TYR A 49 -14.84 2.97 10.94
N CYS A 50 -15.58 2.93 9.84
CA CYS A 50 -15.35 1.95 8.78
C CYS A 50 -14.12 2.29 7.92
N TRP A 51 -13.60 3.52 8.01
CA TRP A 51 -12.59 4.07 7.09
C TRP A 51 -11.32 4.54 7.80
N GLN A 52 -11.04 4.00 8.99
CA GLN A 52 -9.76 4.23 9.66
C GLN A 52 -8.62 3.50 8.94
N GLU A 53 -8.92 2.37 8.29
CA GLU A 53 -7.98 1.61 7.49
C GLU A 53 -8.59 1.30 6.14
N ILE A 54 -7.99 1.84 5.08
CA ILE A 54 -8.44 1.68 3.71
C ILE A 54 -7.37 0.89 2.97
N ASP A 55 -7.75 -0.28 2.46
CA ASP A 55 -6.90 -1.10 1.61
C ASP A 55 -7.60 -1.33 0.27
N ILE A 56 -7.12 -0.65 -0.77
CA ILE A 56 -7.67 -0.69 -2.12
C ILE A 56 -6.58 -0.95 -3.16
N GLU A 57 -5.45 -1.54 -2.74
CA GLU A 57 -4.28 -1.74 -3.59
C GLU A 57 -4.64 -2.56 -4.83
N GLU A 58 -5.18 -3.77 -4.65
CA GLU A 58 -5.61 -4.65 -5.76
C GLU A 58 -6.71 -4.02 -6.62
N TRP A 59 -7.67 -3.35 -5.98
CA TRP A 59 -8.74 -2.66 -6.70
C TRP A 59 -8.17 -1.54 -7.58
N SER A 60 -7.19 -0.78 -7.11
CA SER A 60 -6.61 0.34 -7.85
C SER A 60 -5.79 -0.06 -9.07
N LYS A 61 -5.14 -1.24 -9.05
CA LYS A 61 -4.30 -1.75 -10.16
C LYS A 61 -5.07 -1.91 -11.48
N ARG A 62 -6.38 -2.19 -11.42
CA ARG A 62 -7.23 -2.49 -12.59
C ARG A 62 -8.14 -1.33 -13.00
N ARG A 63 -8.02 -0.16 -12.37
CA ARG A 63 -8.99 0.93 -12.51
C ARG A 63 -8.37 2.15 -13.17
N GLN A 64 -9.23 2.85 -13.92
CA GLN A 64 -8.84 4.09 -14.57
C GLN A 64 -8.56 5.21 -13.54
N PRO A 65 -7.63 6.14 -13.80
CA PRO A 65 -7.23 7.20 -12.87
C PRO A 65 -8.39 8.05 -12.32
N HIS A 66 -9.41 8.32 -13.13
CA HIS A 66 -10.56 9.14 -12.72
C HIS A 66 -11.49 8.40 -11.73
N HIS A 67 -11.62 7.07 -11.87
CA HIS A 67 -12.35 6.26 -10.90
C HIS A 67 -11.61 6.18 -9.57
N LEU A 68 -10.28 6.09 -9.63
CA LEU A 68 -9.43 6.11 -8.45
C LEU A 68 -9.55 7.44 -7.69
N ASP A 69 -9.50 8.58 -8.38
CA ASP A 69 -9.69 9.92 -7.79
C ASP A 69 -11.02 10.01 -7.04
N ARG A 70 -12.14 9.68 -7.72
CA ARG A 70 -13.47 9.74 -7.12
C ARG A 70 -13.59 8.83 -5.89
N MET A 71 -13.06 7.61 -5.97
CA MET A 71 -13.09 6.66 -4.87
C MET A 71 -12.26 7.17 -3.67
N LEU A 72 -11.02 7.61 -3.89
CA LEU A 72 -10.16 8.13 -2.84
C LEU A 72 -10.82 9.34 -2.15
N ARG A 73 -11.34 10.30 -2.93
CA ARG A 73 -12.04 11.46 -2.36
C ARG A 73 -13.20 11.04 -1.47
N LEU A 74 -14.00 10.09 -1.92
CA LEU A 74 -15.14 9.59 -1.16
C LEU A 74 -14.71 8.94 0.17
N LEU A 75 -13.76 8.00 0.12
CA LEU A 75 -13.34 7.24 1.30
C LEU A 75 -12.60 8.13 2.32
N ILE A 76 -11.70 9.00 1.84
CA ILE A 76 -10.96 9.94 2.71
C ILE A 76 -11.94 10.92 3.36
N THR A 77 -12.92 11.45 2.62
CA THR A 77 -13.95 12.34 3.19
C THR A 77 -14.74 11.62 4.29
N ARG A 78 -15.14 10.36 4.07
CA ARG A 78 -15.86 9.57 5.09
C ARG A 78 -15.00 9.26 6.31
N SER A 79 -13.68 9.15 6.16
CA SER A 79 -12.78 8.94 7.30
C SER A 79 -12.79 10.12 8.29
N CYS A 80 -13.23 11.31 7.87
CA CYS A 80 -13.32 12.52 8.71
C CYS A 80 -12.05 12.80 9.54
N GLY A 81 -10.86 12.60 8.97
CA GLY A 81 -9.58 12.84 9.66
C GLY A 81 -9.07 11.71 10.55
N SER A 82 -9.83 10.60 10.65
CA SER A 82 -9.47 9.42 11.45
C SER A 82 -8.70 8.35 10.67
N LEU A 83 -8.34 8.60 9.41
CA LEU A 83 -7.57 7.68 8.58
C LEU A 83 -6.19 7.41 9.18
N ARG A 84 -5.90 6.15 9.49
CA ARG A 84 -4.64 5.65 10.08
C ARG A 84 -3.81 4.85 9.09
N LYS A 85 -4.45 4.02 8.25
CA LYS A 85 -3.79 3.23 7.20
C LYS A 85 -4.44 3.49 5.85
N LEU A 86 -3.63 3.79 4.84
CA LEU A 86 -4.03 3.80 3.44
C LEU A 86 -3.09 2.91 2.62
N SER A 87 -3.65 2.04 1.79
CA SER A 87 -2.91 1.26 0.80
C SER A 87 -3.61 1.36 -0.55
N VAL A 88 -2.92 1.95 -1.52
CA VAL A 88 -3.42 2.27 -2.86
C VAL A 88 -2.26 2.21 -3.85
N THR A 89 -2.47 1.80 -5.09
CA THR A 89 -1.44 1.85 -6.14
C THR A 89 -1.80 2.93 -7.15
N GLY A 90 -0.79 3.61 -7.71
CA GLY A 90 -0.98 4.40 -8.92
C GLY A 90 -1.69 5.73 -8.73
N ILE A 91 -1.42 6.47 -7.64
CA ILE A 91 -1.98 7.83 -7.49
C ILE A 91 -1.48 8.70 -8.66
N PRO A 92 -2.37 9.22 -9.52
CA PRO A 92 -1.97 9.72 -10.83
C PRO A 92 -1.42 11.16 -10.83
N ASN A 93 -1.64 11.93 -9.76
CA ASN A 93 -1.20 13.33 -9.70
C ASN A 93 -1.04 13.87 -8.27
N ASP A 94 -0.32 14.98 -8.17
CA ASP A 94 -0.06 15.72 -6.92
C ASP A 94 -1.33 16.26 -6.25
N ALA A 95 -2.41 16.53 -7.00
CA ALA A 95 -3.63 17.12 -6.45
C ALA A 95 -4.38 16.14 -5.54
N ILE A 96 -4.42 14.85 -5.91
CA ILE A 96 -5.03 13.79 -5.09
C ILE A 96 -4.20 13.54 -3.85
N PHE A 97 -2.86 13.53 -4.00
CA PHE A 97 -1.96 13.39 -2.87
C PHE A 97 -2.07 14.57 -1.89
N SER A 98 -2.17 15.80 -2.39
CA SER A 98 -2.44 16.97 -1.55
C SER A 98 -3.75 16.82 -0.78
N PHE A 99 -4.83 16.43 -1.46
CA PHE A 99 -6.13 16.19 -0.82
C PHE A 99 -6.03 15.12 0.29
N LEU A 100 -5.35 14.00 0.01
CA LEU A 100 -5.12 12.96 1.00
C LEU A 100 -4.44 13.52 2.26
N VAL A 101 -3.31 14.19 2.09
CA VAL A 101 -2.49 14.68 3.20
C VAL A 101 -3.17 15.81 3.97
N GLU A 102 -4.02 16.61 3.30
CA GLU A 102 -4.82 17.64 3.96
C GLU A 102 -5.90 17.07 4.88
N HIS A 103 -6.46 15.92 4.53
CA HIS A 103 -7.58 15.28 5.24
C HIS A 103 -7.17 14.08 6.11
N ALA A 104 -5.90 13.66 6.10
CA ALA A 104 -5.41 12.47 6.81
C ALA A 104 -4.33 12.81 7.87
N GLY A 105 -4.65 13.71 8.81
CA GLY A 105 -3.70 14.12 9.86
C GLY A 105 -3.31 13.02 10.86
N SER A 106 -4.08 11.93 10.93
CA SER A 106 -3.83 10.78 11.81
C SER A 106 -3.11 9.62 11.12
N LEU A 107 -2.62 9.82 9.89
CA LEU A 107 -2.07 8.75 9.06
C LEU A 107 -0.74 8.22 9.63
N GLN A 108 -0.70 6.91 9.86
CA GLN A 108 0.44 6.18 10.41
C GLN A 108 1.10 5.26 9.39
N THR A 109 0.29 4.69 8.48
CA THR A 109 0.75 3.79 7.42
C THR A 109 0.26 4.30 6.08
N LEU A 110 1.17 4.58 5.16
CA LEU A 110 0.87 4.97 3.80
C LEU A 110 1.62 4.06 2.83
N ARG A 111 0.86 3.30 2.03
CA ARG A 111 1.39 2.58 0.87
C ARG A 111 0.82 3.20 -0.39
N MET A 112 1.70 3.71 -1.23
CA MET A 112 1.34 4.33 -2.50
C MET A 112 2.28 3.94 -3.66
N PRO A 113 2.55 2.64 -3.89
CA PRO A 113 3.45 2.24 -4.97
C PRO A 113 2.96 2.70 -6.35
N ARG A 114 3.90 2.85 -7.29
CA ARG A 114 3.65 3.28 -8.70
C ARG A 114 2.92 4.62 -8.84
N SER A 115 3.04 5.50 -7.85
CA SER A 115 2.36 6.80 -7.85
C SER A 115 3.18 7.90 -8.51
N GLU A 116 2.50 8.80 -9.20
CA GLU A 116 3.06 9.90 -10.00
C GLU A 116 3.17 11.19 -9.17
N ILE A 117 3.87 11.12 -8.04
CA ILE A 117 4.01 12.22 -7.06
C ILE A 117 5.36 12.92 -7.21
N SER A 118 5.34 14.25 -7.34
CA SER A 118 6.56 15.04 -7.50
C SER A 118 7.28 15.34 -6.17
N ASP A 119 8.60 15.55 -6.23
CA ASP A 119 9.36 16.10 -5.10
C ASP A 119 8.74 17.39 -4.52
N SER A 120 8.28 18.28 -5.40
CA SER A 120 7.82 19.61 -5.01
C SER A 120 6.60 19.56 -4.09
N ILE A 121 5.64 18.67 -4.39
CA ILE A 121 4.47 18.54 -3.53
C ILE A 121 4.85 17.91 -2.19
N VAL A 122 5.74 16.92 -2.18
CA VAL A 122 6.21 16.27 -0.95
C VAL A 122 6.90 17.27 -0.03
N GLU A 123 7.79 18.12 -0.56
CA GLU A 123 8.45 19.17 0.21
C GLU A 123 7.46 20.13 0.88
N GLN A 124 6.36 20.46 0.20
CA GLN A 124 5.33 21.37 0.70
C GLN A 124 4.51 20.76 1.84
N ILE A 125 4.15 19.47 1.73
CA ILE A 125 3.12 18.87 2.61
C ILE A 125 3.66 17.80 3.57
N ALA A 126 4.94 17.41 3.49
CA ALA A 126 5.55 16.41 4.38
C ALA A 126 5.39 16.73 5.88
N GLY A 127 5.26 18.02 6.25
CA GLY A 127 5.01 18.44 7.64
C GLY A 127 3.71 17.87 8.24
N ARG A 128 2.70 17.61 7.40
CA ARG A 128 1.41 17.04 7.84
C ARG A 128 1.48 15.53 8.04
N LEU A 129 2.49 14.87 7.48
CA LEU A 129 2.73 13.42 7.59
C LEU A 129 3.57 13.03 8.82
N SER A 130 3.64 13.89 9.83
CA SER A 130 4.50 13.71 11.01
C SER A 130 4.24 12.43 11.82
N MET A 131 3.05 11.85 11.70
CA MET A 131 2.62 10.62 12.38
C MET A 131 2.95 9.33 11.61
N ILE A 132 3.49 9.43 10.39
CA ILE A 132 3.84 8.25 9.60
C ILE A 132 4.94 7.43 10.29
N THR A 133 4.67 6.13 10.40
CA THR A 133 5.58 5.10 10.89
C THR A 133 5.99 4.11 9.79
N PHE A 134 5.11 3.91 8.80
CA PHE A 134 5.35 3.04 7.65
C PHE A 134 5.05 3.82 6.36
N LEU A 135 6.02 3.91 5.46
CA LEU A 135 5.87 4.54 4.16
C LEU A 135 6.37 3.60 3.05
N ASP A 136 5.52 3.36 2.05
CA ASP A 136 5.91 2.70 0.82
C ASP A 136 5.65 3.61 -0.38
N VAL A 137 6.76 3.94 -1.05
CA VAL A 137 6.87 4.78 -2.26
C VAL A 137 7.62 4.02 -3.36
N SER A 138 7.51 2.69 -3.35
CA SER A 138 8.11 1.82 -4.36
C SER A 138 7.56 2.15 -5.75
N TYR A 139 8.44 2.12 -6.75
CA TYR A 139 8.10 2.38 -8.15
C TYR A 139 7.56 3.78 -8.44
N CYS A 140 7.73 4.74 -7.52
CA CYS A 140 7.38 6.15 -7.73
C CYS A 140 8.53 6.89 -8.40
N ASN A 141 8.57 6.94 -9.73
CA ASN A 141 9.72 7.47 -10.49
C ASN A 141 9.96 8.98 -10.33
N LYS A 142 8.95 9.74 -9.87
CA LYS A 142 9.04 11.20 -9.66
C LYS A 142 9.47 11.62 -8.25
N ILE A 143 9.50 10.68 -7.32
CA ILE A 143 10.05 10.88 -5.98
C ILE A 143 11.55 10.64 -6.09
N GLY A 144 12.36 11.58 -5.59
CA GLY A 144 13.81 11.47 -5.53
C GLY A 144 14.38 11.89 -4.18
N ALA A 145 15.67 12.21 -4.16
CA ALA A 145 16.41 12.53 -2.94
C ALA A 145 15.80 13.68 -2.14
N ARG A 146 15.25 14.71 -2.81
CA ARG A 146 14.63 15.87 -2.15
C ARG A 146 13.34 15.50 -1.41
N ALA A 147 12.46 14.72 -2.04
CA ALA A 147 11.27 14.19 -1.37
C ALA A 147 11.65 13.36 -0.15
N LEU A 148 12.60 12.42 -0.30
CA LEU A 148 13.05 11.57 0.80
C LEU A 148 13.68 12.39 1.93
N GLU A 149 14.48 13.40 1.61
CA GLU A 149 15.06 14.30 2.60
C GLU A 149 13.97 15.08 3.35
N ALA A 150 12.95 15.59 2.65
CA ALA A 150 11.81 16.29 3.26
C ALA A 150 11.00 15.36 4.17
N ILE A 151 10.71 14.14 3.70
CA ILE A 151 10.04 13.10 4.50
C ILE A 151 10.85 12.81 5.76
N GLY A 152 12.15 12.52 5.64
CA GLY A 152 12.98 12.20 6.80
C GLY A 152 13.14 13.38 7.75
N LYS A 153 13.18 14.63 7.26
CA LYS A 153 13.19 15.84 8.10
C LYS A 153 11.89 16.05 8.88
N ARG A 154 10.74 15.65 8.35
CA ARG A 154 9.42 15.94 8.95
C ARG A 154 8.77 14.74 9.65
N CYS A 155 8.96 13.53 9.16
CA CYS A 155 8.36 12.28 9.63
C CYS A 155 9.30 11.57 10.60
N LYS A 156 9.48 12.12 11.81
CA LYS A 156 10.45 11.61 12.80
C LYS A 156 10.06 10.30 13.48
N LEU A 157 8.85 9.81 13.21
CA LEU A 157 8.34 8.52 13.68
C LEU A 157 8.49 7.41 12.63
N LEU A 158 9.07 7.70 11.46
CA LEU A 158 9.23 6.72 10.38
C LEU A 158 10.17 5.58 10.82
N LEU A 159 9.63 4.36 10.83
CA LEU A 159 10.33 3.13 11.19
C LEU A 159 10.57 2.22 9.99
N VAL A 160 9.65 2.24 9.02
CA VAL A 160 9.71 1.41 7.82
C VAL A 160 9.62 2.28 6.57
N LEU A 161 10.59 2.15 5.68
CA LEU A 161 10.60 2.79 4.37
C LEU A 161 10.79 1.73 3.28
N CYS A 162 9.83 1.65 2.36
CA CYS A 162 9.94 0.87 1.13
C CYS A 162 10.11 1.80 -0.06
N ARG A 163 11.23 1.68 -0.75
CA ARG A 163 11.65 2.50 -1.89
C ARG A 163 12.27 1.60 -2.95
N ASN A 164 11.53 0.62 -3.45
CA ASN A 164 12.01 -0.27 -4.51
C ASN A 164 11.88 0.42 -5.88
N MET A 165 12.80 0.15 -6.81
CA MET A 165 12.76 0.70 -8.17
C MET A 165 12.24 -0.32 -9.18
N GLU A 166 11.67 0.14 -10.28
CA GLU A 166 11.28 -0.73 -11.39
C GLU A 166 12.53 -1.07 -12.22
N LEU A 167 12.62 -2.33 -12.68
CA LEU A 167 13.66 -2.77 -13.62
C LEU A 167 13.39 -2.12 -14.99
N SER A 168 13.77 -0.86 -15.15
CA SER A 168 13.64 -0.15 -16.42
C SER A 168 14.95 -0.22 -17.21
N SER A 169 14.83 -0.52 -18.50
CA SER A 169 15.94 -0.70 -19.44
C SER A 169 16.51 0.62 -20.00
N SER A 170 16.12 1.78 -19.46
CA SER A 170 16.46 3.08 -20.04
C SER A 170 17.73 3.70 -19.44
N ALA A 171 18.43 4.45 -20.28
CA ALA A 171 19.72 5.09 -20.04
C ALA A 171 19.69 6.32 -19.09
N ASP A 172 18.54 6.64 -18.50
CA ASP A 172 18.34 7.78 -17.60
C ASP A 172 18.49 7.39 -16.12
N GLN A 173 19.41 6.47 -15.82
CA GLN A 173 19.67 6.10 -14.44
C GLN A 173 20.47 7.21 -13.75
N LEU A 174 19.77 7.96 -12.91
CA LEU A 174 20.38 8.96 -12.05
C LEU A 174 21.13 8.25 -10.90
N PRO A 175 22.28 8.78 -10.45
CA PRO A 175 22.94 8.27 -9.26
C PRO A 175 22.00 8.30 -8.06
N LEU A 176 21.69 7.14 -7.50
CA LEU A 176 20.78 7.00 -6.35
C LEU A 176 21.51 7.19 -4.99
N ASP A 177 22.81 7.51 -5.05
CA ASP A 177 23.62 7.86 -3.89
C ASP A 177 23.07 9.09 -3.14
N ASP A 178 22.43 10.03 -3.85
CA ASP A 178 21.78 11.18 -3.22
C ASP A 178 20.54 10.77 -2.40
N GLU A 179 19.76 9.78 -2.86
CA GLU A 179 18.65 9.21 -2.09
C GLU A 179 19.19 8.52 -0.83
N ALA A 180 20.24 7.71 -0.98
CA ALA A 180 20.89 7.04 0.14
C ALA A 180 21.46 8.04 1.16
N HIS A 181 22.05 9.14 0.69
CA HIS A 181 22.54 10.22 1.54
C HIS A 181 21.40 10.89 2.31
N ALA A 182 20.28 11.20 1.65
CA ALA A 182 19.11 11.79 2.27
C ALA A 182 18.56 10.89 3.38
N ILE A 183 18.42 9.58 3.12
CA ILE A 183 17.99 8.59 4.12
C ILE A 183 18.97 8.56 5.31
N ALA A 184 20.25 8.37 5.04
CA ALA A 184 21.29 8.25 6.06
C ALA A 184 21.40 9.50 6.95
N THR A 185 21.09 10.69 6.45
CA THR A 185 21.21 11.94 7.21
C THR A 185 19.94 12.30 7.99
N THR A 186 18.77 11.86 7.54
CA THR A 186 17.50 12.38 8.06
C THR A 186 16.64 11.35 8.80
N MET A 187 16.89 10.05 8.61
CA MET A 187 16.04 8.95 9.11
C MET A 187 16.77 7.96 10.06
N PRO A 188 17.42 8.42 11.14
CA PRO A 188 18.26 7.56 12.00
C PRO A 188 17.50 6.49 12.81
N LYS A 189 16.16 6.55 12.86
CA LYS A 189 15.30 5.62 13.61
C LYS A 189 14.70 4.51 12.75
N LEU A 190 15.11 4.41 11.48
CA LEU A 190 14.63 3.33 10.61
C LEU A 190 15.02 1.97 11.19
N LYS A 191 14.05 1.06 11.18
CA LYS A 191 14.17 -0.35 11.56
C LYS A 191 14.15 -1.26 10.35
N HIS A 192 13.39 -0.89 9.32
CA HIS A 192 13.25 -1.66 8.09
C HIS A 192 13.41 -0.73 6.89
N LEU A 193 14.32 -1.08 5.99
CA LEU A 193 14.56 -0.34 4.76
C LEU A 193 14.56 -1.28 3.57
N GLU A 194 13.76 -0.97 2.55
CA GLU A 194 13.84 -1.64 1.24
C GLU A 194 14.24 -0.64 0.18
N ILE A 195 15.34 -0.94 -0.51
CA ILE A 195 15.87 -0.18 -1.64
C ILE A 195 16.29 -1.15 -2.74
N ALA A 196 15.42 -2.13 -3.03
CA ALA A 196 15.66 -3.14 -4.05
C ALA A 196 15.68 -2.52 -5.45
N TYR A 197 16.49 -3.12 -6.33
CA TYR A 197 16.69 -2.73 -7.73
C TYR A 197 17.24 -1.30 -7.91
N HIS A 198 17.93 -0.78 -6.89
CA HIS A 198 18.73 0.45 -7.01
C HIS A 198 20.04 0.13 -7.75
N LEU A 199 19.98 0.08 -9.08
CA LEU A 199 21.07 -0.43 -9.92
C LEU A 199 22.38 0.37 -9.80
N LEU A 200 22.31 1.68 -9.51
CA LEU A 200 23.48 2.58 -9.40
C LEU A 200 23.84 2.97 -7.97
N ILE A 201 23.32 2.31 -6.93
CA ILE A 201 23.69 2.64 -5.55
C ILE A 201 25.09 2.08 -5.24
N SER A 202 25.96 2.93 -4.71
CA SER A 202 27.31 2.51 -4.33
C SER A 202 27.33 1.74 -3.01
N THR A 203 28.35 0.89 -2.84
CA THR A 203 28.61 0.20 -1.57
C THR A 203 28.86 1.19 -0.42
N GLU A 204 29.53 2.31 -0.70
CA GLU A 204 29.79 3.37 0.30
C GLU A 204 28.50 3.99 0.82
N SER A 205 27.55 4.28 -0.07
CA SER A 205 26.23 4.79 0.30
C SER A 205 25.45 3.84 1.21
N VAL A 206 25.46 2.54 0.91
CA VAL A 206 24.81 1.53 1.75
C VAL A 206 25.49 1.46 3.13
N LEU A 207 26.83 1.43 3.18
CA LEU A 207 27.57 1.44 4.44
C LEU A 207 27.29 2.71 5.26
N LYS A 208 27.09 3.85 4.60
CA LYS A 208 26.71 5.10 5.25
C LYS A 208 25.33 4.99 5.90
N ILE A 209 24.34 4.45 5.21
CA ILE A 209 23.01 4.18 5.79
C ILE A 209 23.13 3.29 7.03
N LEU A 210 23.84 2.16 6.91
CA LEU A 210 24.05 1.21 8.01
C LEU A 210 24.71 1.88 9.23
N SER A 211 25.68 2.77 9.00
CA SER A 211 26.36 3.51 10.07
C SER A 211 25.48 4.58 10.72
N SER A 212 24.55 5.18 9.98
CA SER A 212 23.69 6.26 10.46
C SER A 212 22.36 5.79 11.06
N CYS A 213 21.94 4.55 10.77
CA CYS A 213 20.68 3.98 11.26
C CYS A 213 20.97 2.83 12.25
N PRO A 214 21.31 3.14 13.51
CA PRO A 214 21.72 2.13 14.50
C PRO A 214 20.59 1.19 14.96
N GLU A 215 19.33 1.58 14.73
CA GLU A 215 18.14 0.78 15.05
C GLU A 215 17.70 -0.12 13.88
N LEU A 216 18.46 -0.15 12.77
CA LEU A 216 18.10 -0.96 11.62
C LEU A 216 18.17 -2.46 11.97
N GLU A 217 17.09 -3.15 11.69
CA GLU A 217 16.91 -4.59 11.93
C GLU A 217 16.88 -5.35 10.59
N PHE A 218 16.37 -4.71 9.52
CA PHE A 218 16.27 -5.31 8.19
C PHE A 218 16.61 -4.33 7.07
N MET A 219 17.34 -4.82 6.06
CA MET A 219 17.66 -4.08 4.84
C MET A 219 17.54 -5.00 3.61
N ASN A 220 16.69 -4.63 2.65
CA ASN A 220 16.57 -5.31 1.36
C ASN A 220 17.35 -4.55 0.27
N LEU A 221 18.36 -5.21 -0.29
CA LEU A 221 19.25 -4.75 -1.36
C LEU A 221 19.11 -5.60 -2.64
N THR A 222 18.08 -6.43 -2.74
CA THR A 222 17.88 -7.35 -3.88
C THR A 222 17.96 -6.59 -5.20
N GLY A 223 18.81 -7.04 -6.13
CA GLY A 223 18.96 -6.40 -7.45
C GLY A 223 19.88 -5.17 -7.47
N CYS A 224 20.54 -4.83 -6.36
CA CYS A 224 21.55 -3.76 -6.31
C CYS A 224 22.93 -4.30 -6.73
N TRP A 225 23.14 -4.53 -8.02
CA TRP A 225 24.29 -5.31 -8.52
C TRP A 225 25.68 -4.69 -8.28
N ASP A 226 25.76 -3.36 -8.12
CA ASP A 226 27.02 -2.66 -7.83
C ASP A 226 27.42 -2.70 -6.34
N VAL A 227 26.53 -3.20 -5.48
CA VAL A 227 26.77 -3.30 -4.04
C VAL A 227 27.55 -4.57 -3.73
N LYS A 228 28.77 -4.42 -3.19
CA LYS A 228 29.66 -5.52 -2.81
C LYS A 228 29.87 -5.50 -1.30
N LEU A 229 29.11 -6.31 -0.59
CA LEU A 229 29.20 -6.41 0.86
C LEU A 229 29.85 -7.73 1.27
N ASP A 230 30.87 -7.65 2.12
CA ASP A 230 31.44 -8.83 2.77
C ASP A 230 30.56 -9.21 3.98
N GLY A 231 29.97 -10.41 3.93
CA GLY A 231 29.09 -10.92 4.97
C GLY A 231 29.77 -11.05 6.34
N ASN A 232 31.08 -11.32 6.39
CA ASN A 232 31.82 -11.38 7.66
C ASN A 232 31.97 -9.99 8.27
N PHE A 233 32.34 -9.01 7.44
CA PHE A 233 32.44 -7.61 7.87
C PHE A 233 31.10 -7.07 8.38
N LEU A 234 29.99 -7.41 7.71
CA LEU A 234 28.65 -7.02 8.14
C LEU A 234 28.27 -7.64 9.48
N LYS A 235 28.55 -8.94 9.69
CA LYS A 235 28.28 -9.61 10.96
C LYS A 235 29.10 -9.02 12.11
N GLU A 236 30.34 -8.61 11.85
CA GLU A 236 31.20 -7.98 12.87
C GLU A 236 30.75 -6.56 13.23
N LYS A 237 30.44 -5.71 12.24
CA LYS A 237 30.10 -4.29 12.49
C LYS A 237 28.61 -4.05 12.74
N PHE A 238 27.73 -4.82 12.13
CA PHE A 238 26.28 -4.63 12.14
C PHE A 238 25.54 -5.93 12.50
N PRO A 239 25.82 -6.54 13.67
CA PRO A 239 25.34 -7.87 14.02
C PRO A 239 23.81 -7.99 14.14
N LYS A 240 23.10 -6.87 14.28
CA LYS A 240 21.64 -6.83 14.42
C LYS A 240 20.90 -6.73 13.09
N VAL A 241 21.58 -6.35 12.01
CA VAL A 241 20.94 -6.08 10.71
C VAL A 241 20.89 -7.36 9.90
N ARG A 242 19.67 -7.76 9.50
CA ARG A 242 19.46 -8.80 8.49
C ARG A 242 19.45 -8.15 7.11
N ILE A 243 20.37 -8.57 6.25
CA ILE A 243 20.49 -8.07 4.87
C ILE A 243 19.99 -9.15 3.90
N LEU A 244 19.10 -8.77 2.98
CA LEU A 244 18.64 -9.59 1.86
C LEU A 244 19.20 -9.05 0.54
N GLY A 245 19.67 -9.92 -0.36
CA GLY A 245 20.43 -9.51 -1.55
C GLY A 245 21.92 -9.30 -1.25
N PRO A 246 22.70 -8.62 -2.10
CA PRO A 246 22.30 -7.84 -3.28
C PRO A 246 22.11 -8.64 -4.57
N HIS A 247 22.79 -9.78 -4.71
CA HIS A 247 22.59 -10.69 -5.84
C HIS A 247 21.42 -11.65 -5.55
N LEU A 248 20.62 -11.95 -6.57
CA LEU A 248 19.67 -13.06 -6.50
C LEU A 248 20.52 -14.33 -6.33
N LEU A 249 20.36 -15.02 -5.21
CA LEU A 249 20.88 -16.38 -5.06
C LEU A 249 20.13 -17.25 -6.06
N GLU A 250 20.72 -17.46 -7.23
CA GLU A 250 20.38 -18.61 -8.07
C GLU A 250 20.72 -19.87 -7.26
N TYR A 251 19.67 -20.47 -6.66
CA TYR A 251 19.64 -21.82 -6.10
C TYR A 251 20.41 -22.06 -4.78
N TYR A 252 19.82 -22.89 -3.91
CA TYR A 252 20.24 -23.36 -2.56
C TYR A 252 20.07 -22.31 -1.43
N ASP A 253 19.24 -22.47 -0.40
CA ASP A 253 18.81 -23.67 0.34
C ASP A 253 17.39 -23.45 0.90
N MET A 254 16.39 -24.08 0.26
CA MET A 254 14.97 -24.08 0.67
C MET A 254 14.73 -25.00 1.88
N ASN A 255 15.55 -24.89 2.93
CA ASN A 255 15.41 -25.73 4.14
C ASN A 255 15.48 -24.96 5.47
N ASP A 256 15.73 -23.65 5.48
CA ASP A 256 15.86 -22.87 6.73
C ASP A 256 14.80 -21.75 6.89
N TRP A 257 13.79 -21.72 6.01
CA TRP A 257 12.68 -20.75 6.05
C TRP A 257 11.34 -21.40 6.41
N GLY A 258 11.38 -22.55 7.07
CA GLY A 258 10.21 -23.35 7.41
C GLY A 258 9.56 -23.06 8.77
N ASP A 259 9.76 -21.89 9.41
CA ASP A 259 9.21 -21.72 10.77
C ASP A 259 8.68 -20.32 11.17
N TYR A 260 8.37 -19.39 10.26
CA TYR A 260 7.60 -18.19 10.67
C TYR A 260 6.60 -17.60 9.64
N CYS A 261 6.32 -18.31 8.54
CA CYS A 261 5.26 -17.92 7.59
C CYS A 261 4.40 -19.11 7.17
N SER A 262 3.56 -19.59 8.08
CA SER A 262 2.28 -20.26 7.78
C SER A 262 1.27 -19.64 8.74
N GLU A 263 0.27 -18.87 8.31
CA GLU A 263 -0.97 -19.26 7.61
C GLU A 263 -1.47 -17.96 6.91
N TYR A 264 -1.84 -17.85 5.64
CA TYR A 264 -2.61 -18.72 4.75
C TYR A 264 -2.11 -18.58 3.30
N SER A 265 -2.08 -19.72 2.61
CA SER A 265 -1.82 -19.89 1.18
C SER A 265 -3.13 -19.82 0.38
N ASP A 266 -3.08 -19.18 -0.80
CA ASP A 266 -3.34 -19.82 -2.11
C ASP A 266 -2.96 -18.80 -3.22
N ALA A 267 -1.70 -18.77 -3.65
CA ALA A 267 -1.18 -19.46 -4.85
C ALA A 267 -1.79 -18.98 -6.18
N SER A 268 -1.03 -18.16 -6.91
CA SER A 268 -0.67 -18.53 -8.28
C SER A 268 0.71 -17.96 -8.63
N GLU A 269 1.66 -18.89 -8.69
CA GLU A 269 2.98 -18.72 -9.31
C GLU A 269 2.81 -18.69 -10.82
N TYR A 270 3.29 -17.63 -11.49
CA TYR A 270 3.69 -17.58 -12.90
C TYR A 270 4.04 -16.11 -13.25
N PHE A 271 5.18 -15.69 -13.80
CA PHE A 271 6.20 -16.31 -14.62
C PHE A 271 7.53 -15.58 -14.37
N ALA A 272 8.63 -16.34 -14.24
CA ALA A 272 9.96 -15.87 -14.63
C ALA A 272 10.23 -16.37 -16.05
N TRP A 273 10.21 -15.42 -16.98
CA TRP A 273 11.02 -15.32 -18.20
C TRP A 273 11.13 -16.50 -19.20
N GLU A 274 10.77 -16.12 -20.43
CA GLU A 274 11.41 -16.46 -21.70
C GLU A 274 11.00 -17.78 -22.38
N ILE A 275 10.38 -17.68 -23.56
CA ILE A 275 11.07 -17.60 -24.87
C ILE A 275 11.99 -18.81 -25.00
N PHE A 276 11.49 -19.89 -25.62
CA PHE A 276 12.14 -20.58 -26.74
C PHE A 276 11.17 -21.64 -27.28
N SER A 277 11.00 -21.66 -28.62
CA SER A 277 10.24 -22.61 -29.45
C SER A 277 8.71 -22.58 -29.28
N GLY A 278 7.89 -22.41 -30.30
CA GLY A 278 8.06 -22.60 -31.74
C GLY A 278 6.76 -23.23 -32.25
N ASP A 279 6.10 -22.55 -33.20
CA ASP A 279 5.27 -23.03 -34.33
C ASP A 279 4.35 -24.29 -34.21
N MET A 280 3.26 -24.26 -35.00
CA MET A 280 2.13 -25.19 -35.13
C MET A 280 0.98 -25.00 -34.12
N GLY A 281 -0.29 -24.91 -34.51
CA GLY A 281 -0.92 -25.02 -35.83
C GLY A 281 -2.45 -24.98 -35.66
N ASP A 282 -3.13 -24.53 -36.72
CA ASP A 282 -4.59 -24.48 -36.89
C ASP A 282 -5.30 -25.76 -36.45
N TYR A 283 -6.48 -25.61 -35.81
CA TYR A 283 -7.69 -26.37 -36.14
C TYR A 283 -8.93 -25.57 -35.74
N ASP A 284 -9.68 -25.15 -36.75
CA ASP A 284 -11.11 -24.83 -36.68
C ASP A 284 -11.90 -26.09 -36.33
N ASP A 285 -12.92 -25.98 -35.47
CA ASP A 285 -14.18 -26.71 -35.68
C ASP A 285 -15.36 -25.98 -35.02
N ASP A 286 -16.46 -25.98 -35.75
CA ASP A 286 -17.72 -25.25 -35.58
C ASP A 286 -18.75 -26.09 -34.78
N ASP A 287 -19.92 -25.48 -34.52
CA ASP A 287 -21.19 -26.03 -34.05
C ASP A 287 -21.57 -25.90 -32.55
N SER A 288 -22.10 -24.71 -32.23
CA SER A 288 -23.52 -24.43 -31.91
C SER A 288 -24.27 -25.22 -30.81
N PHE A 289 -24.88 -24.40 -29.93
CA PHE A 289 -26.12 -24.58 -29.14
C PHE A 289 -25.98 -25.08 -27.69
N ASP A 290 -25.94 -24.16 -26.72
CA ASP A 290 -27.13 -23.91 -25.89
C ASP A 290 -26.96 -22.65 -25.02
N GLU A 291 -27.97 -21.78 -25.10
CA GLU A 291 -28.17 -20.58 -24.29
C GLU A 291 -28.33 -20.94 -22.81
N MET A 292 -27.48 -20.36 -21.96
CA MET A 292 -27.81 -19.82 -20.62
C MET A 292 -26.48 -19.38 -19.99
N TRP A 293 -26.54 -18.44 -19.04
CA TRP A 293 -25.38 -17.93 -18.27
C TRP A 293 -24.57 -16.81 -18.97
N ASP A 294 -25.26 -15.78 -19.45
CA ASP A 294 -24.64 -14.52 -19.88
C ASP A 294 -25.06 -13.36 -18.95
N ASP A 295 -24.82 -13.52 -17.65
CA ASP A 295 -25.19 -12.55 -16.61
C ASP A 295 -24.03 -12.19 -15.65
N GLU A 296 -22.78 -12.52 -16.00
CA GLU A 296 -21.61 -12.23 -15.15
C GLU A 296 -20.86 -10.95 -15.56
N GLU A 297 -20.93 -10.51 -16.83
CA GLU A 297 -20.34 -9.24 -17.29
C GLU A 297 -21.18 -7.99 -16.94
N ARG A 298 -22.50 -8.12 -16.72
CA ARG A 298 -23.36 -6.98 -16.36
C ARG A 298 -23.17 -6.45 -14.93
N LEU A 299 -22.43 -7.18 -14.08
CA LEU A 299 -22.16 -6.76 -12.71
C LEU A 299 -20.87 -5.94 -12.56
N GLU A 300 -19.97 -5.97 -13.56
CA GLU A 300 -18.77 -5.13 -13.57
C GLU A 300 -19.02 -3.71 -14.11
N GLU A 301 -20.01 -3.58 -15.00
CA GLU A 301 -20.53 -2.29 -15.53
C GLU A 301 -21.64 -1.66 -14.68
N LEU A 302 -22.01 -2.28 -13.55
CA LEU A 302 -22.67 -1.55 -12.48
C LEU A 302 -21.65 -0.58 -11.89
N GLU A 303 -21.47 0.54 -12.60
CA GLU A 303 -21.21 1.84 -12.04
C GLU A 303 -21.68 1.80 -10.60
N LEU A 304 -20.78 2.04 -9.67
CA LEU A 304 -21.14 2.44 -8.32
C LEU A 304 -22.05 3.67 -8.50
N ARG A 305 -23.33 3.45 -8.72
CA ARG A 305 -24.37 4.45 -8.72
C ARG A 305 -24.53 4.77 -7.26
N PHE A 306 -23.61 5.62 -6.81
CA PHE A 306 -23.64 6.24 -5.52
C PHE A 306 -25.04 6.82 -5.40
N TYR A 307 -25.83 6.33 -4.44
CA TYR A 307 -26.97 7.09 -4.00
C TYR A 307 -26.40 8.40 -3.44
N GLU A 308 -26.43 9.45 -4.25
CA GLU A 308 -26.34 10.83 -3.80
C GLU A 308 -27.54 11.05 -2.88
N GLY A 309 -27.30 10.85 -1.60
CA GLY A 309 -28.30 10.94 -0.56
C GLY A 309 -27.63 11.30 0.75
N ILE A 310 -27.72 12.60 1.07
CA ILE A 310 -27.42 13.28 2.33
C ILE A 310 -26.10 14.06 2.32
N GLU A 311 -26.21 15.31 1.85
CA GLU A 311 -25.24 16.42 1.96
C GLU A 311 -25.04 16.93 3.41
N ASP A 312 -25.29 16.11 4.44
CA ASP A 312 -25.39 16.61 5.83
C ASP A 312 -24.46 15.88 6.83
N ALA A 313 -23.49 15.11 6.33
CA ALA A 313 -22.56 14.33 7.17
C ALA A 313 -21.56 15.18 7.98
N GLY A 314 -21.48 16.50 7.72
CA GLY A 314 -20.58 17.42 8.42
C GLY A 314 -21.13 18.05 9.71
N LEU A 315 -22.41 17.82 10.06
CA LEU A 315 -23.09 18.56 11.13
C LEU A 315 -23.33 17.78 12.43
N TYR A 316 -23.04 16.48 12.45
CA TYR A 316 -23.13 15.67 13.67
C TYR A 316 -21.75 15.16 14.03
N GLY A 317 -21.17 15.75 15.09
CA GLY A 317 -19.92 15.29 15.66
C GLY A 317 -20.04 13.82 16.03
N TRP A 318 -19.30 12.96 15.34
CA TRP A 318 -19.12 11.58 15.77
C TRP A 318 -18.38 11.62 17.11
N PRO A 319 -18.84 10.86 18.13
CA PRO A 319 -18.10 10.77 19.38
C PRO A 319 -16.67 10.27 19.07
N PRO A 320 -15.65 10.67 19.83
CA PRO A 320 -14.35 10.00 19.77
C PRO A 320 -14.52 8.53 20.16
N SER A 321 -13.74 7.63 19.55
CA SER A 321 -13.63 6.24 20.03
C SER A 321 -13.29 6.25 21.53
N PRO A 322 -13.88 5.38 22.35
CA PRO A 322 -13.59 5.28 23.78
C PRO A 322 -12.10 5.24 24.14
#